data_AF-A0A0C4MW33-F1
#
_entry.id   AF-A0A0C4MW33-F1
#
_cell.length_a   1.000
_cell.length_b   1.000
_cell.length_c   1.000
_cell.angle_alpha   90.00
_cell.angle_beta   90.00
_cell.angle_gamma   90.00
#
_symmetry.space_group_name_H-M   'P 1'
#
loop_
_entity.id
_entity.type
_entity.pdbx_description
1 polymer ?
#
loop_
_entity_poly.entity_id
_entity_poly.type
_entity_poly.pdbx_seq_one_letter_code
_entity_poly.pdbx_strand_id
1 'polypeptide(L)' 'FLGVMDFDVRNGQVAGFQYRLMPVFANILPADAQTDALITKIRAPYEAKLSEVLALTDGTLYRRGNFNGT' A
#
# COMPACT_ATOMS: atom_id res chain seq x y z
N PHE A 1 -0.11 -1.76 -5.05
CA PHE A 1 0.17 -3.00 -5.79
C PHE A 1 1.44 -3.62 -5.22
N LEU A 2 1.54 -4.95 -5.25
CA LEU A 2 2.76 -5.70 -4.99
C LEU A 2 3.34 -6.16 -6.33
N GLY A 3 4.55 -5.73 -6.66
CA GLY A 3 5.28 -6.24 -7.83
C GLY A 3 5.82 -7.62 -7.53
N VAL A 4 5.40 -8.62 -8.31
CA VAL A 4 5.89 -10.00 -8.21
C VAL A 4 6.73 -10.30 -9.43
N MET A 5 7.97 -10.70 -9.20
CA MET A 5 8.92 -11.07 -10.23
C MET A 5 9.40 -12.49 -9.94
N ASP A 6 8.95 -13.41 -10.78
CA ASP A 6 9.29 -14.83 -10.70
C ASP A 6 10.44 -15.09 -11.67
N PHE A 7 11.58 -15.58 -11.17
CA PHE A 7 12.77 -15.87 -11.98
C PHE A 7 12.91 -17.37 -12.26
N ASP A 8 13.28 -17.71 -13.49
CA ASP A 8 13.78 -19.05 -13.85
C ASP A 8 15.30 -19.02 -13.85
N VAL A 9 15.93 -19.71 -12.89
CA VAL A 9 17.39 -19.74 -12.71
C VAL A 9 17.92 -21.13 -13.08
N ARG A 10 18.83 -21.19 -14.07
CA ARG A 10 19.46 -22.41 -14.55
C ARG A 10 20.96 -22.24 -14.63
N ASN A 11 21.71 -23.23 -14.12
CA ASN A 11 23.18 -23.20 -14.10
C ASN A 11 23.77 -21.90 -13.49
N GLY A 12 23.11 -21.34 -12.47
CA GLY A 12 23.53 -20.10 -11.82
C GLY A 12 23.25 -18.82 -12.61
N GLN A 13 22.48 -18.88 -13.69
CA GLN A 13 22.09 -17.73 -14.52
C GLN A 13 20.57 -17.62 -14.64
N VAL A 14 20.06 -16.39 -14.76
CA VAL A 14 18.64 -16.15 -15.04
C VAL A 14 18.37 -16.46 -16.51
N ALA A 15 17.62 -17.53 -16.76
CA ALA A 15 17.21 -17.95 -18.10
C ALA A 15 15.91 -17.27 -18.56
N GLY A 16 15.10 -16.78 -17.62
CA GLY A 16 13.85 -16.06 -17.91
C GLY A 16 13.22 -15.46 -16.65
N PHE A 17 12.16 -14.67 -16.86
CA PHE A 17 11.36 -14.14 -15.76
C PHE A 17 9.91 -13.92 -16.18
N GLN A 18 9.01 -13.93 -15.20
CA GLN A 18 7.64 -13.46 -15.34
C GLN A 18 7.37 -12.35 -14.33
N TYR A 19 6.74 -11.28 -14.78
CA TYR A 19 6.41 -10.15 -13.94
C TYR A 19 4.90 -9.88 -13.95
N ARG A 20 4.34 -9.61 -12.77
CA ARG A 20 2.95 -9.21 -12.60
C ARG A 20 2.79 -8.23 -11.46
N LEU A 21 1.83 -7.31 -11.61
CA LEU A 21 1.38 -6.41 -10.55
C LEU A 21 0.16 -7.01 -9.85
N MET A 22 0.31 -7.43 -8.60
CA MET A 22 -0.82 -7.89 -7.80
C MET A 22 -1.51 -6.70 -7.12
N PRO A 23 -2.83 -6.51 -7.30
CA PRO A 23 -3.57 -5.52 -6.53
C PRO A 23 -3.61 -5.92 -5.05
N VAL A 24 -3.49 -4.94 -4.16
CA VAL A 24 -3.60 -5.14 -2.71
C VAL A 24 -4.91 -4.49 -2.27
N PHE A 25 -5.88 -5.31 -1.93
CA PHE A 25 -7.22 -4.88 -1.51
C PHE A 25 -7.35 -5.09 0.01
N ALA A 26 -7.25 -4.02 0.79
CA ALA A 26 -7.23 -4.10 2.25
C ALA A 26 -8.55 -4.61 2.86
N ASN A 27 -9.67 -4.48 2.15
CA ASN A 27 -11.00 -4.89 2.61
C ASN A 27 -11.32 -6.38 2.40
N ILE A 28 -10.47 -7.13 1.70
CA ILE A 28 -10.68 -8.57 1.43
C ILE A 28 -9.53 -9.45 1.93
N LEU A 29 -8.43 -8.85 2.40
CA LEU A 29 -7.29 -9.57 2.94
C LEU A 29 -7.34 -9.50 4.47
N PRO A 30 -7.09 -10.63 5.17
CA PRO A 30 -6.94 -10.59 6.62
C PRO A 30 -5.73 -9.74 6.99
N ALA A 31 -5.84 -8.95 8.05
CA ALA A 31 -4.72 -8.20 8.59
C ALA A 31 -3.69 -9.16 9.21
N ASP A 32 -2.41 -8.87 9.03
CA ASP A 32 -1.35 -9.52 9.78
C ASP A 32 -1.38 -9.04 11.25
N ALA A 33 -1.48 -9.97 12.19
CA ALA A 33 -1.71 -9.67 13.60
C ALA A 33 -0.56 -8.89 14.25
N GLN A 34 0.69 -9.16 13.86
CA GLN A 34 1.85 -8.48 14.43
C GLN A 34 1.90 -7.02 13.97
N THR A 35 1.65 -6.81 12.68
CA THR A 35 1.61 -5.48 12.07
C THR A 35 0.46 -4.64 12.63
N ASP A 36 -0.73 -5.23 12.77
CA ASP A 36 -1.89 -4.55 13.34
C ASP A 36 -1.65 -4.10 14.79
N ALA A 37 -1.10 -4.99 15.62
CA ALA A 37 -0.73 -4.68 17.00
C ALA A 37 0.32 -3.55 17.07
N LEU A 38 1.32 -3.57 16.18
CA LEU A 38 2.35 -2.53 16.12
C LEU A 38 1.75 -1.17 15.73
N ILE A 39 0.88 -1.13 14.72
CA ILE A 39 0.21 0.10 14.28
C ILE A 39 -0.62 0.67 15.42
N THR A 40 -1.43 -0.17 16.07
CA THR A 40 -2.25 0.23 17.22
C THR A 40 -1.40 0.84 18.33
N LYS A 41 -0.30 0.17 18.69
CA LYS A 41 0.62 0.66 19.73
C LYS A 41 1.21 2.03 19.38
N ILE A 42 1.67 2.22 18.14
CA ILE A 42 2.29 3.47 17.71
C ILE A 42 1.27 4.62 17.64
N ARG A 43 0.05 4.33 17.21
CA ARG A 43 -1.00 5.35 17.04
C ARG A 43 -1.74 5.72 18.32
N ALA A 44 -1.75 4.84 19.33
CA ALA A 44 -2.51 5.04 20.57
C ALA A 44 -2.33 6.44 21.21
N PRO A 45 -1.12 7.04 21.29
CA PRO A 45 -0.97 8.39 21.87
C PRO A 45 -1.58 9.52 21.04
N TYR A 46 -1.88 9.27 19.76
CA TYR A 46 -2.29 10.27 18.79
C TYR A 46 -3.69 10.02 18.20
N GLU A 47 -4.38 8.96 18.65
CA GLU A 47 -5.62 8.47 18.03
C GLU A 47 -6.67 9.57 17.90
N ALA A 48 -6.90 10.36 18.96
CA ALA A 48 -7.86 11.45 18.96
C ALA A 48 -7.52 12.53 17.92
N LYS A 49 -6.23 12.85 17.76
CA LYS A 49 -5.76 13.87 16.81
C LYS A 49 -5.79 13.37 15.36
N LEU A 50 -5.46 12.10 15.15
CA LEU A 50 -5.44 11.49 13.80
C LEU A 50 -6.83 11.19 13.27
N SER A 51 -7.82 11.02 14.15
CA SER A 51 -9.23 10.76 13.81
C SER A 51 -10.10 12.03 13.79
N GLU A 52 -9.55 13.19 14.14
CA GLU A 52 -10.29 14.45 14.17
C GLU A 52 -10.74 14.86 12.76
N VAL A 53 -12.05 15.08 12.60
CA VAL A 53 -12.63 15.59 11.36
C VAL A 53 -12.46 17.11 11.32
N LEU A 54 -11.57 17.58 10.44
CA LEU A 54 -11.26 19.02 10.32
C LEU A 54 -12.21 19.79 9.40
N ALA A 55 -12.70 19.15 8.33
CA ALA A 55 -13.56 19.77 7.33
C ALA A 55 -14.31 18.71 6.51
N LEU A 56 -15.38 19.14 5.84
CA LEU A 56 -16.12 18.36 4.86
C LEU A 56 -15.85 18.91 3.46
N THR A 57 -15.89 18.04 2.45
CA THR A 57 -15.72 18.42 1.04
C THR A 57 -16.84 17.81 0.22
N ASP A 58 -17.40 18.61 -0.70
CA ASP A 58 -18.49 18.18 -1.60
C ASP A 58 -17.97 17.47 -2.86
N GLY A 59 -16.64 17.39 -3.05
CA GLY A 59 -16.01 16.85 -4.25
C GLY A 59 -14.78 15.99 -3.96
N THR A 60 -14.34 15.25 -4.98
CA THR A 60 -13.16 14.38 -4.88
C THR A 60 -11.87 15.20 -4.83
N LEU A 61 -11.10 15.06 -3.75
CA LEU A 61 -9.76 15.63 -3.62
C LEU A 61 -8.71 14.66 -4.19
N TYR A 62 -8.11 15.00 -5.33
CA TYR A 62 -7.11 14.17 -6.01
C TYR A 62 -5.75 14.90 -6.07
N ARG A 63 -4.66 14.19 -5.74
CA ARG A 63 -3.31 14.78 -5.68
C ARG A 63 -2.49 14.62 -6.96
N ARG A 64 -2.59 13.49 -7.67
CA ARG A 64 -1.74 13.24 -8.85
C ARG A 64 -2.28 14.06 -10.03
N GLY A 65 -1.43 14.57 -10.91
CA GLY A 65 -1.89 15.33 -12.05
C GLY A 65 -0.72 15.72 -12.93
N ASN A 66 -0.91 15.69 -14.24
CA ASN A 66 0.15 15.97 -15.21
C ASN A 66 0.11 17.41 -15.71
N PHE A 67 -0.89 18.19 -15.27
CA PHE A 67 -1.12 19.57 -15.74
C PHE A 67 -0.08 20.57 -15.16
N ASN A 68 0.63 20.19 -14.09
CA ASN A 68 1.76 20.93 -13.51
C ASN A 68 3.04 20.08 -13.35
N GLY A 69 3.21 19.01 -14.15
CA GLY A 69 4.43 18.19 -14.20
C GLY A 69 4.33 16.84 -13.47
N THR A 70 4.52 15.76 -14.24
CA THR A 70 4.64 14.35 -13.82
C THR A 70 5.88 14.05 -13.00
#